data_AF-A0A0V1PVJ0-F1
#
_entry.id   AF-A0A0V1PVJ0-F1
#
_cell.length_a   1.000
_cell.length_b   1.000
_cell.length_c   1.000
_cell.angle_alpha   90.00
_cell.angle_beta   90.00
_cell.angle_gamma   90.00
#
_symmetry.space_group_name_H-M   'P 1'
#
loop_
_entity.id
_entity.type
_entity.pdbx_description
1 polymer ?
#
loop_
_entity_poly.entity_id
_entity_poly.type
_entity_poly.pdbx_seq_one_letter_code
_entity_poly.pdbx_strand_id
1 'polypeptide(L)'
;MAQGNLKLKAKGPKKVVKKLLTPKKATPKIIKPKKAPAKQATKLTKVQQGHLMNSTERLIAGRVGHLELIKGSRRQLEKKRRQRVERNRECQLIPLNCKRYCPIFPRNMERSRN
;
A
#
# COMPACT_ATOMS: atom_id res chain seq x y z
N MET A 1 32.75 -62.75 25.58
CA MET A 1 32.58 -61.46 24.91
C MET A 1 33.24 -61.53 23.53
N ALA A 2 32.48 -61.75 22.47
CA ALA A 2 32.98 -61.69 21.10
C ALA A 2 32.03 -60.79 20.28
N GLN A 3 32.37 -59.51 20.17
CA GLN A 3 31.69 -58.58 19.28
C GLN A 3 32.14 -58.88 17.85
N GLY A 4 31.42 -59.75 17.16
CA GLY A 4 31.57 -59.92 15.71
C GLY A 4 31.19 -58.63 14.99
N ASN A 5 32.08 -58.16 14.12
CA ASN A 5 31.96 -56.88 13.42
C ASN A 5 30.73 -56.86 12.47
N LEU A 6 29.60 -56.29 12.92
CA LEU A 6 28.40 -56.08 12.11
C LEU A 6 28.68 -55.02 11.04
N LYS A 7 29.06 -55.46 9.83
CA LYS A 7 29.18 -54.60 8.65
C LYS A 7 27.81 -54.01 8.29
N LEU A 8 27.48 -52.84 8.83
CA LEU A 8 26.31 -52.07 8.40
C LEU A 8 26.50 -51.72 6.92
N LYS A 9 25.65 -52.29 6.05
CA LYS A 9 25.67 -51.94 4.62
C LYS A 9 25.49 -50.42 4.49
N ALA A 10 26.41 -49.78 3.75
CA ALA A 10 26.31 -48.36 3.43
C ALA A 10 24.94 -48.09 2.79
N LYS A 11 24.20 -47.11 3.33
CA LYS A 11 22.91 -46.71 2.76
C LYS A 11 23.20 -46.24 1.33
N GLY A 12 22.73 -47.01 0.34
CA GLY A 12 22.93 -46.69 -1.07
C GLY A 12 22.39 -45.30 -1.42
N PRO A 13 22.79 -44.72 -2.57
CA PRO A 13 22.37 -43.39 -2.97
C PRO A 13 20.84 -43.33 -3.03
N LYS A 14 20.24 -42.46 -2.20
CA LYS A 14 18.80 -42.22 -2.22
C LYS A 14 18.41 -41.71 -3.61
N LYS A 15 17.56 -42.44 -4.32
CA LYS A 15 17.03 -42.05 -5.64
C LYS A 15 16.47 -40.62 -5.55
N VAL A 16 17.14 -39.66 -6.17
CA VAL A 16 16.69 -38.26 -6.22
C VAL A 16 15.54 -38.19 -7.22
N VAL A 17 14.31 -38.26 -6.73
CA VAL A 17 13.13 -38.06 -7.58
C VAL A 17 13.02 -36.58 -7.89
N LYS A 18 13.18 -36.21 -9.17
CA LYS A 18 13.14 -34.81 -9.66
C LYS A 18 11.85 -34.06 -9.29
N LYS A 19 10.75 -34.78 -9.02
CA LYS A 19 9.49 -34.24 -8.51
C LYS A 19 8.98 -35.14 -7.38
N LEU A 20 9.20 -34.75 -6.13
CA LEU A 20 8.54 -35.39 -5.00
C LEU A 20 7.03 -35.16 -5.14
N LEU A 21 6.24 -36.22 -5.25
CA LEU A 21 4.77 -36.15 -5.23
C LEU A 21 4.24 -35.69 -3.86
N THR A 22 5.07 -35.80 -2.82
CA THR A 22 4.77 -35.34 -1.46
C THR A 22 5.39 -33.96 -1.21
N PRO A 23 4.60 -32.98 -0.77
CA PRO A 23 5.14 -31.67 -0.40
C PRO A 23 6.13 -31.79 0.77
N LYS A 24 7.18 -30.97 0.78
CA LYS A 24 8.15 -30.93 1.90
C LYS A 24 7.40 -30.56 3.19
N LYS A 25 7.82 -31.12 4.33
CA LYS A 25 7.17 -30.88 5.65
C LYS A 25 7.05 -29.39 6.01
N ALA A 26 7.98 -28.56 5.53
CA ALA A 26 8.00 -27.12 5.76
C ALA A 26 7.10 -26.28 4.84
N THR A 27 6.48 -26.89 3.81
CA THR A 27 5.58 -26.13 2.92
C THR A 27 4.19 -25.94 3.54
N PRO A 28 3.56 -24.77 3.36
CA PRO A 28 2.20 -24.52 3.83
C PRO A 28 1.22 -25.51 3.18
N LYS A 29 0.37 -26.12 4.00
CA LYS A 29 -0.64 -27.09 3.54
C LYS A 29 -1.75 -26.37 2.78
N ILE A 30 -1.83 -26.58 1.47
CA ILE A 30 -2.91 -26.04 0.63
C ILE A 30 -4.15 -26.91 0.81
N ILE A 31 -5.08 -26.50 1.68
CA ILE A 31 -6.35 -27.21 1.91
C ILE A 31 -7.35 -26.78 0.83
N LYS A 32 -7.53 -27.63 -0.19
CA LYS A 32 -8.55 -27.42 -1.23
C LYS A 32 -9.88 -28.04 -0.80
N PRO A 33 -11.03 -27.40 -1.09
CA PRO A 33 -12.34 -28.00 -0.82
C PRO A 33 -12.52 -29.26 -1.66
N LYS A 34 -12.94 -30.35 -1.01
CA LYS A 34 -13.16 -31.65 -1.68
C LYS A 34 -14.54 -31.74 -2.33
N LYS A 35 -15.56 -31.17 -1.69
CA LYS A 35 -16.97 -31.25 -2.12
C LYS A 35 -17.26 -30.30 -3.28
N ALA A 36 -18.09 -30.74 -4.22
CA ALA A 36 -18.50 -29.96 -5.40
C ALA A 36 -19.09 -28.57 -5.07
N PRO A 37 -20.05 -28.40 -4.12
CA PRO A 37 -20.61 -27.09 -3.82
C PRO A 37 -19.56 -26.13 -3.25
N ALA A 38 -18.67 -26.62 -2.37
CA ALA A 38 -17.60 -25.82 -1.80
C ALA A 38 -16.59 -25.35 -2.87
N LYS A 39 -16.34 -26.15 -3.91
CA LYS A 39 -15.50 -25.72 -5.05
C LYS A 39 -16.16 -24.56 -5.80
N GLN A 40 -17.46 -24.61 -6.03
CA GLN A 40 -18.19 -23.54 -6.71
C GLN A 40 -18.21 -22.26 -5.87
N ALA A 41 -18.48 -22.37 -4.57
CA ALA A 41 -18.44 -21.24 -3.64
C ALA A 41 -17.07 -20.54 -3.66
N THR A 42 -15.95 -21.29 -3.66
CA THR A 42 -14.61 -20.68 -3.75
C THR A 42 -14.31 -19.98 -5.07
N LYS A 43 -15.01 -20.32 -6.16
CA LYS A 43 -14.90 -19.59 -7.43
C LYS A 43 -15.69 -18.29 -7.36
N LEU A 44 -16.91 -18.35 -6.82
CA LEU A 44 -17.78 -17.18 -6.65
C LEU A 44 -17.16 -16.14 -5.72
N THR A 45 -16.54 -16.55 -4.62
CA THR A 45 -15.87 -15.61 -3.69
C THR A 45 -14.74 -14.85 -4.37
N LYS A 46 -13.94 -15.51 -5.23
CA LYS A 46 -12.87 -14.84 -6.00
C LYS A 46 -13.42 -13.81 -6.97
N VAL A 47 -14.51 -14.15 -7.67
CA VAL A 47 -15.17 -13.23 -8.60
C VAL A 47 -15.73 -12.02 -7.85
N GLN A 48 -16.42 -12.24 -6.74
CA GLN A 48 -16.96 -11.17 -5.89
C GLN A 48 -15.85 -10.25 -5.35
N GLN A 49 -14.73 -10.81 -4.88
CA GLN A 49 -13.58 -10.03 -4.44
C GLN A 49 -13.03 -9.14 -5.56
N GLY A 50 -12.93 -9.66 -6.80
CA GLY A 50 -12.52 -8.87 -7.96
C GLY A 50 -13.48 -7.71 -8.27
N HIS A 51 -14.79 -7.95 -8.22
CA HIS A 51 -15.79 -6.89 -8.42
C HIS A 51 -15.74 -5.81 -7.34
N LEU A 52 -15.58 -6.22 -6.07
CA LEU A 52 -15.44 -5.29 -4.95
C LEU A 52 -14.21 -4.39 -5.16
N MET A 53 -13.04 -4.96 -5.46
CA MET A 53 -11.83 -4.18 -5.71
C MET A 53 -12.02 -3.18 -6.85
N ASN A 54 -12.52 -3.63 -8.01
CA ASN A 54 -12.79 -2.76 -9.15
C ASN A 54 -13.75 -1.61 -8.82
N SER A 55 -14.80 -1.87 -8.04
CA SER A 55 -15.75 -0.84 -7.62
C SER A 55 -15.12 0.18 -6.68
N THR A 56 -14.29 -0.28 -5.73
CA THR A 56 -13.60 0.60 -4.78
C THR A 56 -12.50 1.41 -5.43
N GLU A 57 -11.74 0.84 -6.36
CA GLU A 57 -10.71 1.53 -7.14
C GLU A 57 -11.32 2.66 -7.97
N ARG A 58 -12.47 2.41 -8.63
CA ARG A 58 -13.21 3.44 -9.36
C ARG A 58 -13.69 4.57 -8.45
N LEU A 59 -14.24 4.25 -7.28
CA LEU A 59 -14.68 5.25 -6.30
C LEU A 59 -13.51 6.07 -5.75
N ILE A 60 -12.38 5.43 -5.46
CA ILE A 60 -11.17 6.10 -4.99
C ILE A 60 -10.63 7.00 -6.09
N ALA A 61 -10.53 6.52 -7.34
CA ALA A 61 -10.06 7.32 -8.47
C ALA A 61 -10.94 8.56 -8.72
N GLY A 62 -12.27 8.41 -8.67
CA GLY A 62 -13.19 9.54 -8.82
C GLY A 62 -13.03 10.58 -7.70
N ARG A 63 -12.92 10.13 -6.44
CA ARG A 63 -12.72 11.02 -5.29
C ARG A 63 -11.34 11.69 -5.31
N VAL A 64 -10.28 10.93 -5.56
CA VAL A 64 -8.90 11.44 -5.58
C VAL A 64 -8.68 12.37 -6.77
N GLY A 65 -9.14 12.01 -7.97
CA GLY A 65 -9.03 12.88 -9.15
C GLY A 65 -9.76 14.21 -8.97
N HIS A 66 -10.97 14.19 -8.41
CA HIS A 66 -11.70 15.42 -8.09
C HIS A 66 -10.97 16.26 -7.02
N LEU A 67 -10.40 15.61 -6.00
CA LEU A 67 -9.60 16.28 -4.97
C LEU A 67 -8.31 16.88 -5.52
N GLU A 68 -7.67 16.27 -6.51
CA GLU A 68 -6.51 16.82 -7.19
C GLU A 68 -6.85 18.09 -7.97
N LEU A 69 -8.03 18.16 -8.58
CA LEU A 69 -8.52 19.38 -9.24
C LEU A 69 -8.81 20.50 -8.24
N ILE A 70 -9.45 20.19 -7.11
CA ILE A 70 -9.83 21.20 -6.11
C ILE A 70 -8.63 21.67 -5.28
N LYS A 71 -7.84 20.73 -4.74
CA LYS A 71 -6.74 21.03 -3.81
C LYS A 71 -5.39 21.23 -4.50
N GLY A 72 -5.24 20.73 -5.73
CA GLY A 72 -3.97 20.68 -6.47
C GLY A 72 -3.15 19.43 -6.16
N SER A 73 -2.21 19.09 -7.05
CA SER A 73 -1.32 17.94 -6.86
C SER A 73 -0.35 18.16 -5.69
N ARG A 74 0.16 17.08 -5.08
CA ARG A 74 1.11 17.16 -3.94
C ARG A 74 2.30 18.09 -4.23
N ARG A 75 2.85 18.03 -5.45
CA ARG A 75 3.97 18.88 -5.90
C ARG A 75 3.60 20.37 -5.90
N GLN A 76 2.39 20.70 -6.37
CA GLN A 76 1.90 22.08 -6.36
C GLN A 76 1.64 22.59 -4.94
N LEU A 77 1.11 21.73 -4.06
CA LEU A 77 0.89 22.05 -2.64
C LEU A 77 2.21 22.31 -1.91
N GLU A 78 3.23 21.48 -2.13
CA GLU A 78 4.55 21.69 -1.55
C GLU A 78 5.20 22.97 -2.05
N LYS A 79 5.12 23.26 -3.36
CA LYS A 79 5.63 24.52 -3.94
C LYS A 79 4.89 25.73 -3.37
N LYS A 80 3.56 25.68 -3.27
CA LYS A 80 2.75 26.73 -2.63
C LYS A 80 3.12 26.91 -1.16
N ARG A 81 3.38 25.84 -0.39
CA ARG A 81 3.82 25.92 1.01
C ARG A 81 5.19 26.58 1.11
N ARG A 82 6.18 26.19 0.30
CA ARG A 82 7.52 26.79 0.28
C ARG A 82 7.45 28.29 -0.02
N GLN A 83 6.72 28.68 -1.06
CA GLN A 83 6.50 30.08 -1.43
C GLN A 83 5.74 30.88 -0.37
N ARG A 84 4.88 30.24 0.43
CA ARG A 84 4.22 30.88 1.59
C ARG A 84 5.21 31.11 2.73
N VAL A 85 6.07 30.13 3.01
CA VAL A 85 7.09 30.23 4.06
C VAL A 85 8.13 31.29 3.70
N GLU A 86 8.60 31.32 2.45
CA GLU A 86 9.53 32.34 1.96
C GLU A 86 8.92 33.75 2.05
N ARG A 87 7.68 33.95 1.56
CA ARG A 87 6.97 35.23 1.72
C ARG A 87 6.77 35.64 3.18
N ASN A 88 6.46 34.69 4.06
CA ASN A 88 6.28 34.99 5.48
C ASN A 88 7.59 35.41 6.16
N ARG A 89 8.73 34.83 5.75
CA ARG A 89 10.07 35.25 6.21
C ARG A 89 10.41 36.65 5.71
N GLU A 90 10.11 36.93 4.44
CA GLU A 90 10.27 38.26 3.85
C GLU A 90 9.43 39.30 4.61
N CYS A 91 8.18 39.00 4.94
CA CYS A 91 7.30 39.89 5.69
C CYS A 91 7.74 40.13 7.15
N GLN A 92 8.54 39.24 7.74
CA GLN A 92 9.08 39.42 9.10
C GLN A 92 10.31 40.33 9.14
N LEU A 93 11.02 40.48 8.02
CA LEU A 93 12.20 41.35 7.89
C LEU A 93 11.85 42.79 7.51
N ILE A 94 10.59 43.07 7.15
CA ILE A 94 10.13 44.42 6.83
C ILE A 94 9.90 45.21 8.13
N PRO A 95 10.53 46.39 8.31
CA PRO A 95 10.32 47.23 9.49
C PRO A 95 8.84 47.58 9.67
N LEU A 96 8.39 47.63 10.93
CA LEU A 96 6.97 47.70 11.32
C LEU A 96 6.16 48.82 10.64
N ASN A 97 6.82 49.89 10.19
CA ASN A 97 6.19 51.01 9.47
C ASN A 97 5.72 50.68 8.03
N CYS A 98 6.23 49.63 7.38
CA CYS A 98 5.86 49.27 6.00
C CYS A 98 4.77 48.20 5.90
N LYS A 99 4.32 47.59 7.02
CA LYS A 99 3.25 46.58 7.02
C LYS A 99 1.89 47.12 6.52
N ARG A 100 1.68 48.44 6.60
CA ARG A 100 0.44 49.12 6.19
C ARG A 100 0.25 49.18 4.65
N TYR A 101 1.32 48.99 3.88
CA TYR A 101 1.32 49.05 2.41
C TYR A 101 1.66 47.72 1.73
N CYS A 102 1.68 46.60 2.47
CA CYS A 102 1.92 45.30 1.84
C CYS A 102 0.71 44.90 0.97
N PRO A 103 0.85 44.76 -0.37
CA PRO A 103 -0.22 44.26 -1.24
C PRO A 103 -0.54 42.76 -1.02
N ILE A 104 0.16 42.14 -0.07
CA ILE A 104 0.16 40.69 0.21
C ILE A 104 -0.81 40.32 1.33
N PHE A 105 -1.28 41.27 2.15
CA PHE A 105 -2.36 40.98 3.09
C PHE A 105 -3.68 40.86 2.31
N PRO A 106 -4.31 39.68 2.24
CA PRO A 106 -5.63 39.59 1.65
C PRO A 106 -6.58 40.43 2.50
N ARG A 107 -7.13 41.52 1.94
CA ARG A 107 -8.17 42.36 2.57
C ARG A 107 -9.48 41.61 2.88
N ASN A 108 -9.55 40.31 2.60
CA ASN A 108 -10.77 39.51 2.66
C ASN A 108 -10.66 38.38 3.69
N MET A 109 -10.33 38.70 4.94
CA MET A 109 -10.48 37.74 6.06
C MET A 109 -11.47 38.22 7.15
N GLU A 110 -12.24 39.27 6.88
CA GLU A 110 -13.27 39.81 7.80
C GLU A 110 -14.72 39.50 7.40
N ARG A 111 -14.97 38.60 6.46
CA ARG A 111 -16.35 38.16 6.13
C ARG A 111 -16.51 36.65 6.23
N SER A 112 -16.42 36.11 7.44
CA SER A 112 -17.15 34.88 7.83
C SER A 112 -17.05 34.70 9.35
N ARG A 113 -17.69 35.59 10.09
CA ARG A 113 -18.23 35.30 11.42
C ARG A 113 -19.67 35.76 11.37
N ASN A 114 -20.55 34.84 11.01
CA ASN A 114 -21.96 34.72 11.38
C ASN A 114 -22.32 33.26 11.18
#